data_AF-A0A662UVS9-F1
#
_entry.id   AF-A0A662UVS9-F1
#
_cell.length_a   1.000
_cell.length_b   1.000
_cell.length_c   1.000
_cell.angle_alpha   90.00
_cell.angle_beta   90.00
_cell.angle_gamma   90.00
#
_symmetry.space_group_name_H-M   'P 1'
#
loop_
_entity.id
_entity.type
_entity.pdbx_description
1 polymer ?
#
loop_
_entity_poly.entity_id
_entity_poly.type
_entity_poly.pdbx_seq_one_letter_code
_entity_poly.pdbx_strand_id
1 'polypeptide(L)'
;MTEYVEIDKSDIEIDFVIKEDDGLAWYEDNRIIINARWLTNHPPDLREVIEEINKSIIHEIIEHCYGLGHKVAMLAEHLLFSSK
;
A
#
# COMPACT_ATOMS: atom_id res chain seq x y z
N MET A 1 -27.68 -0.80 5.21
CA MET A 1 -27.29 0.10 4.11
C MET A 1 -25.88 0.54 4.42
N THR A 2 -24.91 0.10 3.61
CA THR A 2 -23.53 0.56 3.74
C THR A 2 -23.43 1.81 2.88
N GLU A 3 -23.26 2.97 3.51
CA GLU A 3 -23.00 4.21 2.78
C GLU A 3 -21.60 4.11 2.16
N TYR A 4 -21.52 4.22 0.84
CA TYR A 4 -20.25 4.34 0.15
C TYR A 4 -19.78 5.78 0.31
N VAL A 5 -18.68 5.98 1.05
CA VAL A 5 -17.98 7.26 1.09
C VAL A 5 -17.34 7.48 -0.27
N GLU A 6 -17.80 8.49 -1.00
CA GLU A 6 -17.16 8.93 -2.24
C GLU A 6 -15.87 9.67 -1.85
N ILE A 7 -14.74 8.96 -1.96
CA ILE A 7 -13.42 9.58 -1.75
C ILE A 7 -13.15 10.43 -2.99
N ASP A 8 -12.87 11.71 -2.80
CA ASP A 8 -12.27 12.52 -3.86
C ASP A 8 -10.87 11.99 -4.12
N LYS A 9 -10.74 11.14 -5.14
CA LYS A 9 -9.49 10.46 -5.51
C LYS A 9 -8.48 11.41 -6.15
N SER A 10 -8.84 12.68 -6.38
CA SER A 10 -7.98 13.64 -7.04
C SER A 10 -6.80 14.11 -6.18
N ASP A 11 -6.81 13.80 -4.88
CA ASP A 11 -5.82 14.28 -3.90
C ASP A 11 -4.93 13.18 -3.27
N ILE A 12 -5.04 11.91 -3.69
CA ILE A 12 -4.14 10.87 -3.14
C ILE A 12 -2.80 10.91 -3.87
N GLU A 13 -1.77 11.38 -3.19
CA GLU A 13 -0.39 11.36 -3.67
C GLU A 13 0.33 10.08 -3.24
N ILE A 14 1.27 9.61 -4.06
CA ILE A 14 2.11 8.45 -3.74
C ILE A 14 3.57 8.91 -3.75
N ASP A 15 4.20 8.83 -2.59
CA ASP A 15 5.60 9.23 -2.39
C ASP A 15 6.48 8.02 -2.13
N PHE A 16 7.69 8.05 -2.66
CA PHE A 16 8.73 7.06 -2.39
C PHE A 16 9.82 7.66 -1.51
N VAL A 17 10.17 6.95 -0.44
CA VAL A 17 11.27 7.31 0.44
C VAL A 17 12.19 6.12 0.68
N ILE A 18 13.40 6.38 1.17
CA ILE A 18 14.29 5.36 1.71
C ILE A 18 14.60 5.78 3.15
N LYS A 19 14.03 5.05 4.12
CA LYS A 19 14.25 5.29 5.56
C LYS A 19 14.67 4.00 6.25
N GLU A 20 15.56 4.11 7.22
CA GLU A 20 15.95 3.01 8.12
C GLU A 20 14.85 2.76 9.17
N ASP A 21 13.71 2.32 8.68
CA ASP A 21 12.52 1.93 9.44
C ASP A 21 11.97 0.60 8.87
N ASP A 22 11.23 -0.12 9.71
CA ASP A 22 10.64 -1.43 9.36
C ASP A 22 9.26 -1.31 8.71
N GLY A 23 8.66 -0.12 8.71
CA GLY A 23 7.44 0.15 7.94
C GLY A 23 7.68 0.05 6.43
N LEU A 24 6.85 -0.72 5.73
CA LEU A 24 6.86 -0.85 4.27
C LEU A 24 6.10 0.29 3.59
N ALA A 25 4.96 0.68 4.15
CA ALA A 25 4.18 1.83 3.74
C ALA A 25 3.35 2.36 4.90
N TRP A 26 2.88 3.59 4.78
CA TRP A 26 1.91 4.20 5.68
C TRP A 26 1.12 5.31 4.98
N TYR A 27 -0.03 5.63 5.54
CA TYR A 27 -0.88 6.74 5.11
C TYR A 27 -0.72 7.97 6.03
N GLU A 28 -0.39 9.12 5.46
CA GLU A 28 -0.19 10.38 6.18
C GLU A 28 -0.55 11.58 5.28
N ASP A 29 -1.32 12.54 5.80
CA ASP A 29 -1.64 13.80 5.10
C ASP A 29 -2.14 13.63 3.64
N ASN A 30 -3.07 12.69 3.41
CA ASN A 30 -3.56 12.29 2.07
C ASN A 30 -2.52 11.65 1.15
N ARG A 31 -1.40 11.17 1.70
CA ARG A 31 -0.34 10.51 0.94
C ARG A 31 -0.17 9.07 1.36
N ILE A 32 0.10 8.22 0.37
CA ILE A 32 0.64 6.89 0.58
C ILE A 32 2.15 7.01 0.46
N ILE A 33 2.86 6.81 1.56
CA ILE A 33 4.31 6.86 1.59
C ILE A 33 4.84 5.44 1.57
N ILE A 34 5.62 5.09 0.55
CA ILE A 34 6.23 3.77 0.36
C ILE A 34 7.71 3.85 0.73
N ASN A 35 8.13 3.06 1.72
CA ASN A 35 9.54 2.92 2.09
C ASN A 35 10.22 1.87 1.21
N ALA A 36 10.94 2.34 0.20
CA ALA A 36 11.63 1.50 -0.76
C ALA A 36 13.01 1.01 -0.26
N ARG A 37 13.26 0.98 1.05
CA ARG A 37 14.54 0.47 1.62
C ARG A 37 14.89 -0.94 1.14
N TRP A 38 13.91 -1.80 0.91
CA TRP A 38 14.15 -3.16 0.41
C TRP A 38 14.85 -3.19 -0.96
N LEU A 39 14.80 -2.11 -1.75
CA LEU A 39 15.60 -1.96 -2.98
C LEU A 39 17.12 -1.92 -2.71
N THR A 40 17.56 -1.62 -1.47
CA THR A 40 18.98 -1.46 -1.12
C THR A 40 19.62 -2.72 -0.54
N ASN A 41 18.84 -3.73 -0.14
CA ASN A 41 19.34 -4.90 0.61
C ASN A 41 19.87 -6.04 -0.28
N HIS A 42 19.47 -6.08 -1.55
CA HIS A 42 19.96 -6.98 -2.61
C HIS A 42 19.29 -6.57 -3.93
N PRO A 43 19.86 -6.84 -5.13
CA PRO A 43 19.15 -6.53 -6.37
C PRO A 43 17.82 -7.29 -6.40
N PRO A 44 16.68 -6.59 -6.31
CA PRO A 44 15.38 -7.25 -6.25
C PRO A 44 14.96 -7.70 -7.65
N ASP A 45 14.22 -8.82 -7.75
CA ASP A 45 13.59 -9.17 -9.02
C ASP A 45 12.53 -8.11 -9.37
N LEU A 46 12.43 -7.72 -10.65
CA LEU A 46 11.49 -6.68 -11.06
C LEU A 46 10.04 -7.05 -10.71
N ARG A 47 9.69 -8.34 -10.67
CA ARG A 47 8.34 -8.76 -10.29
C ARG A 47 8.10 -8.58 -8.81
N GLU A 48 9.08 -8.90 -7.96
CA GLU A 48 9.04 -8.63 -6.52
C GLU A 48 8.87 -7.13 -6.27
N VAL A 49 9.57 -6.29 -7.05
CA VAL A 49 9.45 -4.84 -6.94
C VAL A 49 8.02 -4.37 -7.20
N ILE A 50 7.45 -4.82 -8.31
CA ILE A 50 6.09 -4.46 -8.71
C ILE A 50 5.06 -5.00 -7.71
N GLU A 51 5.28 -6.22 -7.21
CA GLU A 51 4.38 -6.86 -6.24
C GLU A 51 4.37 -6.09 -4.91
N GLU A 52 5.52 -5.70 -4.38
CA GLU A 52 5.62 -4.93 -3.12
C GLU A 52 5.01 -3.54 -3.23
N ILE A 53 5.23 -2.83 -4.35
CA ILE A 53 4.58 -1.53 -4.60
C ILE A 53 3.06 -1.69 -4.64
N ASN A 54 2.56 -2.68 -5.38
CA ASN A 54 1.11 -2.90 -5.52
C ASN A 54 0.47 -3.31 -4.19
N LYS A 55 1.10 -4.21 -3.42
CA LYS A 55 0.63 -4.59 -2.08
C LYS A 55 0.52 -3.37 -1.18
N SER A 56 1.61 -2.58 -1.09
CA SER A 56 1.66 -1.36 -0.28
C SER A 56 0.52 -0.39 -0.62
N ILE A 57 0.35 -0.06 -1.91
CA ILE A 57 -0.71 0.86 -2.34
C ILE A 57 -2.10 0.31 -2.01
N ILE A 58 -2.36 -0.96 -2.32
CA ILE A 58 -3.67 -1.57 -2.10
C ILE A 58 -4.00 -1.63 -0.60
N HIS A 59 -3.01 -1.93 0.24
CA HIS A 59 -3.15 -1.96 1.68
C HIS A 59 -3.64 -0.61 2.21
N GLU A 60 -2.87 0.44 1.91
CA GLU A 60 -3.14 1.78 2.44
C GLU A 60 -4.45 2.36 1.89
N ILE A 61 -4.78 2.09 0.62
CA ILE A 61 -6.06 2.50 0.04
C ILE A 61 -7.24 1.85 0.77
N ILE A 62 -7.18 0.54 1.01
CA ILE A 62 -8.30 -0.19 1.62
C ILE A 62 -8.42 0.14 3.11
N GLU A 63 -7.29 0.16 3.82
CA GLU A 63 -7.28 0.43 5.25
C GLU A 63 -7.66 1.88 5.55
N HIS A 64 -6.99 2.84 4.92
CA HIS A 64 -7.08 4.25 5.31
C HIS A 64 -7.98 5.08 4.40
N CYS A 65 -7.83 4.97 3.08
CA CYS A 65 -8.64 5.80 2.17
C CYS A 65 -10.12 5.39 2.22
N TYR A 66 -10.41 4.09 2.13
CA TYR A 66 -11.77 3.55 2.26
C TYR A 66 -12.21 3.32 3.70
N GLY A 67 -11.31 3.40 4.68
CA GLY A 67 -11.64 3.20 6.09
C GLY A 67 -12.16 1.81 6.42
N LEU A 68 -11.80 0.78 5.63
CA LEU A 68 -12.32 -0.59 5.81
C LEU A 68 -11.51 -1.38 6.86
N GLY A 69 -10.37 -0.83 7.29
CA GLY A 69 -9.52 -1.37 8.35
C GLY A 69 -8.59 -2.50 7.91
N HIS A 70 -7.54 -2.70 8.70
CA HIS A 70 -6.42 -3.62 8.43
C HIS A 70 -6.82 -5.04 7.98
N LYS A 71 -7.83 -5.64 8.62
CA LYS A 71 -8.27 -7.01 8.28
C LYS A 71 -8.78 -7.13 6.83
N VAL A 72 -9.44 -6.08 6.33
CA VAL A 72 -9.97 -6.06 4.96
C VAL A 72 -8.83 -5.81 3.96
N ALA A 73 -7.85 -4.97 4.32
CA ALA A 73 -6.63 -4.76 3.52
C ALA A 73 -5.85 -6.07 3.36
N MET A 74 -5.57 -6.78 4.45
CA MET A 74 -4.91 -8.09 4.43
C MET A 74 -5.67 -9.14 3.58
N LEU A 75 -7.00 -9.13 3.64
CA LEU A 75 -7.82 -10.02 2.82
C LEU A 75 -7.66 -9.69 1.33
N ALA A 76 -7.65 -8.41 0.95
CA ALA A 76 -7.47 -8.00 -0.44
C ALA A 76 -6.10 -8.38 -0.99
N GLU A 77 -5.03 -8.20 -0.20
CA GLU A 77 -3.70 -8.68 -0.56
C GLU A 77 -3.69 -10.20 -0.80
N HIS A 78 -4.31 -10.95 0.10
CA HIS A 78 -4.37 -12.40 -0.02
C HIS A 78 -5.09 -12.82 -1.32
N LEU A 79 -6.24 -12.22 -1.62
CA LEU A 79 -7.00 -12.53 -2.83
C LEU A 79 -6.23 -12.21 -4.11
N LEU A 80 -5.51 -11.08 -4.14
CA LEU A 80 -4.80 -10.60 -5.33
C LEU A 80 -3.46 -11.32 -5.56
N PHE A 81 -2.73 -11.63 -4.49
CA PHE A 81 -1.33 -12.08 -4.60
C PHE A 81 -1.09 -13.52 -4.13
N SER A 82 -2.00 -14.13 -3.36
CA SER A 82 -1.84 -15.52 -2.90
C SER A 82 -2.49 -16.56 -3.83
N SER A 83 -3.05 -16.14 -4.96
CA SER A 83 -3.55 -17.03 -6.01
C SER A 83 -2.39 -17.57 -6.87
N LYS A 84 -1.49 -18.34 -6.27
CA LYS A 84 -0.46 -19.14 -6.97
C LYS A 84 -0.64 -20.62 -6.66
#